data_AF-A0A0C4FD18-F1
#
_entry.id   AF-A0A0C4FD18-F1
#
_cell.length_a   1.000
_cell.length_b   1.000
_cell.length_c   1.000
_cell.angle_alpha   90.00
_cell.angle_beta   90.00
_cell.angle_gamma   90.00
#
_symmetry.space_group_name_H-M   'P 1'
#
loop_
_entity.id
_entity.type
_entity.pdbx_description
1 polymer ?
#
loop_
_entity_poly.entity_id
_entity_poly.type
_entity_poly.pdbx_seq_one_letter_code
_entity_poly.pdbx_strand_id
1 'polypeptide(L)'
;MLPLIADLPALRKVAGFASHSATLFCSFCKLLRSKIDIVDPQQFPPRKHEDHIEWAKKWLDSPDRTRKTAIVKEQGVRYSPLNELPYWKPLEHSTIDVMHALMLGVLKDHSLSYFGLAVTGKKLEADLKKLANKQPSAKATVFEVLLERKTASKKRPAEEDEHPAKRRLTTANLQVLAATSQQEAI
;
A
#
# COMPACT_ATOMS: atom_id res chain seq x y z
N MET A 1 16.46 -7.69 -24.75
CA MET A 1 15.26 -7.94 -23.92
C MET A 1 14.17 -6.97 -24.32
N LEU A 2 12.92 -7.42 -24.40
CA LEU A 2 11.77 -6.55 -24.69
C LEU A 2 10.86 -6.53 -23.45
N PRO A 3 10.97 -5.51 -22.58
CA PRO A 3 10.19 -5.45 -21.35
C PRO A 3 8.72 -5.14 -21.66
N LEU A 4 7.82 -5.93 -21.07
CA LEU A 4 6.40 -5.62 -20.99
C LEU A 4 6.18 -4.69 -19.80
N ILE A 5 5.86 -3.44 -20.11
CA ILE A 5 5.54 -2.40 -19.15
C ILE A 5 4.05 -2.09 -19.29
N ALA A 6 3.29 -2.35 -18.24
CA ALA A 6 1.89 -2.01 -18.16
C ALA A 6 1.46 -1.96 -16.69
N ASP A 7 0.27 -1.45 -16.42
CA ASP A 7 -0.35 -1.62 -15.11
C ASP A 7 -0.52 -3.11 -14.78
N LEU A 8 -0.67 -3.44 -13.49
CA LEU A 8 -0.71 -4.84 -13.07
C LEU A 8 -1.85 -5.61 -13.78
N PRO A 9 -3.09 -5.10 -13.90
CA PRO A 9 -4.15 -5.81 -14.62
C PRO A 9 -3.85 -6.10 -16.10
N ALA A 10 -3.32 -5.15 -16.88
CA ALA A 10 -3.01 -5.38 -18.28
C ALA A 10 -1.79 -6.30 -18.42
N LEU A 11 -0.74 -6.10 -17.62
CA LEU A 11 0.44 -6.96 -17.61
C LEU A 11 0.06 -8.42 -17.39
N ARG A 12 -0.84 -8.71 -16.42
CA ARG A 12 -1.29 -10.08 -16.14
C ARG A 12 -2.01 -10.71 -17.32
N LYS A 13 -2.89 -9.96 -17.99
CA LYS A 13 -3.62 -10.45 -19.16
C LYS A 13 -2.66 -10.74 -20.33
N VAL A 14 -1.73 -9.82 -20.59
CA VAL A 14 -0.79 -9.91 -21.71
C VAL A 14 0.26 -11.00 -21.48
N ALA A 15 0.79 -11.16 -20.27
CA ALA A 15 1.79 -12.19 -19.96
C ALA A 15 1.19 -13.58 -19.62
N GLY A 16 -0.14 -13.71 -19.56
CA GLY A 16 -0.80 -14.98 -19.27
C GLY A 16 -0.76 -15.39 -17.79
N PHE A 17 -0.81 -14.43 -16.88
CA PHE A 17 -0.94 -14.68 -15.44
C PHE A 17 -2.39 -14.52 -14.96
N ALA A 18 -2.69 -15.12 -13.80
CA ALA A 18 -3.94 -14.87 -13.09
C ALA A 18 -4.03 -13.43 -12.54
N SER A 19 -5.24 -13.03 -12.13
CA SER A 19 -5.50 -11.69 -11.57
C SER A 19 -4.64 -11.40 -10.33
N HIS A 20 -4.44 -10.13 -10.02
CA HIS A 20 -3.87 -9.68 -8.75
C HIS A 20 -4.64 -10.19 -7.51
N SER A 21 -5.91 -10.56 -7.68
CA SER A 21 -6.77 -11.11 -6.62
C SER A 21 -6.76 -12.64 -6.54
N ALA A 22 -6.04 -13.33 -7.42
CA ALA A 22 -6.00 -14.79 -7.46
C ALA A 22 -5.23 -15.40 -6.27
N THR A 23 -5.39 -16.71 -6.06
CA THR A 23 -4.64 -17.46 -5.05
C THR A 23 -3.14 -17.32 -5.25
N LEU A 24 -2.67 -17.45 -6.50
CA LEU A 24 -1.29 -17.20 -6.91
C LEU A 24 -1.22 -15.83 -7.59
N PHE A 25 -1.04 -14.79 -6.78
CA PHE A 25 -1.13 -13.38 -7.19
C PHE A 25 0.13 -12.82 -7.85
N CYS A 26 1.30 -13.40 -7.55
CA CYS A 26 2.61 -12.88 -7.97
C CYS A 26 3.06 -13.42 -9.34
N SER A 27 3.84 -12.62 -10.09
CA SER A 27 4.45 -13.01 -11.39
C SER A 27 5.71 -13.83 -11.22
N PHE A 28 6.37 -13.67 -10.07
CA PHE A 28 7.72 -14.15 -9.83
C PHE A 28 7.72 -15.36 -8.90
N CYS A 29 6.81 -15.40 -7.92
CA CYS A 29 6.69 -16.49 -6.96
C CYS A 29 5.30 -17.16 -6.99
N LYS A 30 5.23 -18.34 -6.36
CA LYS A 30 4.02 -19.14 -6.13
C LYS A 30 3.50 -18.99 -4.68
N LEU A 31 3.80 -17.86 -4.02
CA LEU A 31 3.24 -17.57 -2.70
C LEU A 31 1.72 -17.44 -2.79
N LEU A 32 1.03 -18.02 -1.82
CA LEU A 32 -0.43 -17.94 -1.74
C LEU A 32 -0.84 -16.56 -1.21
N ARG A 33 -1.96 -16.03 -1.73
CA ARG A 33 -2.51 -14.75 -1.28
C ARG A 33 -2.87 -14.74 0.22
N SER A 34 -3.21 -15.88 0.80
CA SER A 34 -3.43 -16.01 2.25
C SER A 34 -2.15 -15.87 3.08
N LYS A 35 -0.97 -15.96 2.46
CA LYS A 35 0.34 -15.82 3.07
C LYS A 35 1.05 -14.54 2.60
N ILE A 36 0.29 -13.54 2.13
CA ILE A 36 0.86 -12.30 1.59
C ILE A 36 1.65 -11.49 2.61
N ASP A 37 1.40 -11.72 3.91
CA ASP A 37 2.10 -11.04 5.00
C ASP A 37 3.52 -11.57 5.25
N ILE A 38 3.92 -12.68 4.60
CA ILE A 38 5.30 -13.17 4.65
C ILE A 38 6.18 -12.21 3.85
N VAL A 39 7.11 -11.57 4.54
CA VAL A 39 8.05 -10.60 3.94
C VAL A 39 9.41 -11.20 3.60
N ASP A 40 9.76 -12.35 4.19
CA ASP A 40 11.03 -13.03 3.98
C ASP A 40 11.10 -13.67 2.57
N PRO A 41 11.98 -13.17 1.69
CA PRO A 41 12.10 -13.67 0.32
C PRO A 41 12.53 -15.13 0.23
N GLN A 42 13.21 -15.68 1.24
CA GLN A 42 13.63 -17.09 1.23
C GLN A 42 12.44 -18.06 1.25
N GLN A 43 11.30 -17.60 1.75
CA GLN A 43 10.07 -18.38 1.83
C GLN A 43 9.23 -18.30 0.55
N PHE A 44 9.67 -17.57 -0.48
CA PHE A 44 8.92 -17.38 -1.71
C PHE A 44 9.28 -18.45 -2.73
N PRO A 45 8.38 -19.41 -3.02
CA PRO A 45 8.70 -20.45 -4.00
C PRO A 45 8.78 -19.82 -5.39
N PRO A 46 9.91 -19.90 -6.11
CA PRO A 46 10.04 -19.25 -7.41
C PRO A 46 9.15 -19.91 -8.46
N ARG A 47 8.69 -19.13 -9.43
CA ARG A 47 8.12 -19.68 -10.66
C ARG A 47 9.24 -20.05 -11.63
N LYS A 48 9.01 -21.11 -12.40
CA LYS A 48 9.89 -21.53 -13.49
C LYS A 48 9.24 -21.20 -14.82
N HIS A 49 10.05 -20.79 -15.80
CA HIS A 49 9.57 -20.46 -17.14
C HIS A 49 8.96 -21.69 -17.83
N GLU A 50 9.64 -22.84 -17.74
CA GLU A 50 9.19 -24.11 -18.33
C GLU A 50 7.81 -24.51 -17.81
N ASP A 51 7.61 -24.50 -16.47
CA ASP A 51 6.30 -24.74 -15.85
C ASP A 51 5.23 -23.81 -16.43
N HIS A 52 5.53 -22.50 -16.56
CA HIS A 52 4.57 -21.52 -17.05
C HIS A 52 4.14 -21.83 -18.48
N ILE A 53 5.09 -22.15 -19.37
CA ILE A 53 4.79 -22.49 -20.76
C ILE A 53 4.01 -23.81 -20.85
N GLU A 54 4.39 -24.83 -20.07
CA GLU A 54 3.70 -26.11 -20.04
C GLU A 54 2.24 -25.97 -19.61
N TRP A 55 1.99 -25.25 -18.51
CA TRP A 55 0.63 -25.03 -18.02
C TRP A 55 -0.18 -24.09 -18.92
N ALA A 56 0.47 -23.12 -19.58
CA ALA A 56 -0.18 -22.27 -20.59
C ALA A 56 -0.65 -23.09 -21.81
N LYS A 57 0.16 -24.06 -22.28
CA LYS A 57 -0.23 -24.98 -23.36
C LYS A 57 -1.38 -25.88 -22.93
N LYS A 58 -1.28 -26.52 -21.75
CA LYS A 58 -2.38 -27.31 -21.17
C LYS A 58 -3.68 -26.51 -21.03
N TRP A 59 -3.58 -25.21 -20.72
CA TRP A 59 -4.74 -24.32 -20.68
C TRP A 59 -5.34 -24.05 -22.08
N LEU A 60 -4.50 -23.87 -23.10
CA LEU A 60 -4.94 -23.66 -24.48
C LEU A 60 -5.65 -24.90 -25.02
N ASP A 61 -5.01 -26.07 -24.88
CA ASP A 61 -5.43 -27.36 -25.40
C ASP A 61 -6.69 -27.91 -24.70
N SER A 62 -7.02 -27.40 -23.51
CA SER A 62 -8.20 -27.84 -22.78
C SER A 62 -9.48 -27.37 -23.50
N PRO A 63 -10.41 -28.27 -23.87
CA PRO A 63 -11.66 -27.88 -24.52
C PRO A 63 -12.69 -27.30 -23.53
N ASP A 64 -12.56 -27.64 -22.24
CA ASP A 64 -13.54 -27.30 -21.22
C ASP A 64 -13.16 -26.02 -20.45
N ARG A 65 -14.11 -25.08 -20.40
CA ARG A 65 -13.99 -23.83 -19.62
C ARG A 65 -13.82 -24.09 -18.13
N THR A 66 -14.42 -25.15 -17.57
CA THR A 66 -14.24 -25.45 -16.14
C THR A 66 -12.79 -25.87 -15.86
N ARG A 67 -12.21 -26.72 -16.71
CA ARG A 67 -10.81 -27.12 -16.60
C ARG A 67 -9.85 -25.95 -16.81
N LYS A 68 -10.11 -25.06 -17.77
CA LYS A 68 -9.35 -23.81 -17.92
C LYS A 68 -9.38 -22.97 -16.64
N THR A 69 -10.54 -22.86 -16.01
CA THR A 69 -10.69 -22.10 -14.75
C THR A 69 -9.96 -22.76 -13.59
N ALA A 70 -9.98 -24.09 -13.52
CA ALA A 70 -9.22 -24.85 -12.52
C ALA A 70 -7.70 -24.65 -12.68
N ILE A 71 -7.17 -24.73 -13.90
CA ILE A 71 -5.73 -24.49 -14.17
C ILE A 71 -5.33 -23.08 -13.71
N VAL A 72 -6.15 -22.07 -13.99
CA VAL A 72 -5.88 -20.70 -13.54
C VAL A 72 -5.87 -20.61 -12.02
N LYS A 73 -6.78 -21.30 -11.34
CA LYS A 73 -6.87 -21.29 -9.88
C LYS A 73 -5.68 -22.00 -9.22
N GLU A 74 -5.27 -23.13 -9.79
CA GLU A 74 -4.22 -24.01 -9.25
C GLU A 74 -2.81 -23.51 -9.59
N GLN A 75 -2.59 -23.06 -10.82
CA GLN A 75 -1.25 -22.71 -11.34
C GLN A 75 -1.07 -21.21 -11.53
N GLY A 76 -2.15 -20.45 -11.61
CA GLY A 76 -2.09 -19.00 -11.81
C GLY A 76 -1.69 -18.60 -13.23
N VAL A 77 -1.90 -19.47 -14.22
CA VAL A 77 -1.42 -19.31 -15.60
C VAL A 77 -2.57 -19.46 -16.60
N ARG A 78 -2.48 -18.72 -17.71
CA ARG A 78 -3.33 -18.78 -18.90
C ARG A 78 -2.45 -18.73 -20.14
N TYR A 79 -3.00 -19.15 -21.27
CA TYR A 79 -2.36 -18.91 -22.55
C TYR A 79 -2.30 -17.41 -22.87
N SER A 80 -1.18 -17.00 -23.47
CA SER A 80 -0.99 -15.72 -24.11
C SER A 80 -0.32 -15.97 -25.47
N PRO A 81 -0.73 -15.26 -26.54
CA PRO A 81 -0.05 -15.32 -27.84
C PRO A 81 1.45 -15.02 -27.76
N LEU A 82 1.89 -14.22 -26.79
CA LEU A 82 3.32 -13.93 -26.62
C LEU A 82 4.15 -15.18 -26.30
N ASN A 83 3.53 -16.23 -25.74
CA ASN A 83 4.22 -17.48 -25.42
C ASN A 83 4.66 -18.27 -26.67
N GLU A 84 4.19 -17.90 -27.87
CA GLU A 84 4.64 -18.49 -29.13
C GLU A 84 5.97 -17.91 -29.63
N LEU A 85 6.37 -16.76 -29.11
CA LEU A 85 7.61 -16.09 -29.49
C LEU A 85 8.81 -16.82 -28.82
N PRO A 86 9.79 -17.34 -29.59
CA PRO A 86 10.90 -18.14 -29.04
C PRO A 86 11.77 -17.42 -28.00
N TYR A 87 11.81 -16.09 -28.05
CA TYR A 87 12.60 -15.26 -27.15
C TYR A 87 11.78 -14.73 -25.96
N TRP A 88 10.46 -14.93 -25.94
CA TRP A 88 9.61 -14.36 -24.91
C TRP A 88 9.64 -15.19 -23.63
N LYS A 89 9.99 -14.52 -22.52
CA LYS A 89 9.97 -15.12 -21.20
C LYS A 89 9.07 -14.31 -20.27
N PRO A 90 7.85 -14.76 -19.97
CA PRO A 90 6.87 -14.00 -19.18
C PRO A 90 7.41 -13.53 -17.83
N LEU A 91 8.21 -14.36 -17.16
CA LEU A 91 8.76 -14.05 -15.83
C LEU A 91 9.86 -13.00 -15.88
N GLU A 92 10.72 -13.05 -16.90
CA GLU A 92 11.88 -12.14 -17.04
C GLU A 92 11.49 -10.82 -17.70
N HIS A 93 10.48 -10.83 -18.57
CA HIS A 93 10.08 -9.66 -19.35
C HIS A 93 8.90 -8.89 -18.73
N SER A 94 8.20 -9.43 -17.72
CA SER A 94 7.15 -8.71 -17.00
C SER A 94 7.75 -7.76 -15.98
N THR A 95 7.72 -6.45 -16.27
CA THR A 95 8.33 -5.44 -15.39
C THR A 95 7.28 -4.85 -14.43
N ILE A 96 7.66 -4.59 -13.18
CA ILE A 96 6.79 -3.88 -12.23
C ILE A 96 6.75 -2.41 -12.63
N ASP A 97 5.56 -1.90 -12.93
CA ASP A 97 5.38 -0.49 -13.26
C ASP A 97 5.57 0.40 -12.02
N VAL A 98 6.57 1.29 -12.07
CA VAL A 98 6.95 2.18 -10.96
C VAL A 98 5.82 3.13 -10.61
N MET A 99 5.08 3.64 -11.61
CA MET A 99 3.99 4.57 -11.36
C MET A 99 2.87 3.91 -10.56
N HIS A 100 2.37 2.76 -10.98
CA HIS A 100 1.25 2.11 -10.29
C HIS A 100 1.69 1.42 -9.00
N ALA A 101 2.87 0.81 -8.95
CA ALA A 101 3.32 0.09 -7.76
C ALA A 101 3.85 1.06 -6.69
N LEU A 102 4.78 1.94 -7.05
CA LEU A 102 5.46 2.81 -6.08
C LEU A 102 4.69 4.11 -5.86
N MET A 103 4.38 4.87 -6.91
CA MET A 103 3.81 6.22 -6.75
C MET A 103 2.33 6.19 -6.33
N LEU A 104 1.49 5.49 -7.09
CA LEU A 104 0.05 5.42 -6.87
C LEU A 104 -0.35 4.32 -5.87
N GLY A 105 0.52 3.34 -5.67
CA GLY A 105 0.36 2.28 -4.68
C GLY A 105 0.96 2.70 -3.34
N VAL A 106 2.23 2.37 -3.13
CA VAL A 106 2.93 2.51 -1.84
C VAL A 106 2.93 3.96 -1.34
N LEU A 107 3.44 4.91 -2.12
CA LEU A 107 3.61 6.29 -1.68
C LEU A 107 2.27 6.94 -1.35
N LYS A 108 1.27 6.78 -2.22
CA LYS A 108 -0.08 7.30 -1.99
C LYS A 108 -0.69 6.72 -0.72
N ASP A 109 -0.68 5.40 -0.56
CA ASP A 109 -1.27 4.74 0.61
C ASP A 109 -0.53 5.10 1.90
N HIS A 110 0.80 5.13 1.88
CA HIS A 110 1.59 5.52 3.05
C HIS A 110 1.36 6.98 3.45
N SER A 111 1.33 7.89 2.48
CA SER A 111 1.11 9.32 2.70
C SER A 111 -0.30 9.63 3.19
N LEU A 112 -1.32 9.03 2.57
CA LEU A 112 -2.71 9.39 2.82
C LEU A 112 -3.37 8.53 3.90
N SER A 113 -3.10 7.22 3.91
CA SER A 113 -3.73 6.28 4.85
C SER A 113 -2.94 6.18 6.15
N TYR A 114 -1.62 5.93 6.08
CA TYR A 114 -0.80 5.72 7.28
C TYR A 114 -0.42 7.02 7.99
N PHE A 115 0.12 8.01 7.26
CA PHE A 115 0.49 9.29 7.84
C PHE A 115 -0.67 10.28 7.96
N GLY A 116 -1.76 10.06 7.22
CA GLY A 116 -2.92 10.94 7.26
C GLY A 116 -2.59 12.38 6.86
N LEU A 117 -1.63 12.57 5.94
CA LEU A 117 -1.09 13.89 5.61
C LEU A 117 -2.18 14.89 5.18
N ALA A 118 -3.24 14.42 4.50
CA ALA A 118 -4.37 15.27 4.14
C ALA A 118 -5.13 15.83 5.37
N VAL A 119 -5.28 15.04 6.43
CA VAL A 119 -5.95 15.47 7.67
C VAL A 119 -5.03 16.38 8.48
N THR A 120 -3.75 16.00 8.60
CA THR A 120 -2.74 16.79 9.31
C THR A 120 -2.51 18.14 8.64
N GLY A 121 -2.50 18.19 7.30
CA GLY A 121 -2.39 19.43 6.53
C GLY A 121 -3.54 20.40 6.81
N LYS A 122 -4.79 19.92 6.78
CA LYS A 122 -5.96 20.76 7.14
C LYS A 122 -5.90 21.28 8.57
N LYS A 123 -5.43 20.45 9.52
CA LYS A 123 -5.24 20.87 10.90
C LYS A 123 -4.16 21.95 11.02
N LEU A 124 -3.02 21.75 10.35
CA LEU A 124 -1.92 22.71 10.32
C LEU A 124 -2.39 24.06 9.75
N GLU A 125 -3.13 24.06 8.64
CA GLU A 125 -3.71 25.29 8.08
C GLU A 125 -4.63 26.01 9.07
N ALA A 126 -5.49 25.26 9.77
CA ALA A 126 -6.37 25.83 10.79
C ALA A 126 -5.58 26.41 11.97
N ASP A 127 -4.52 25.73 12.42
CA ASP A 127 -3.69 26.19 13.51
C ASP A 127 -2.83 27.41 13.12
N LEU A 128 -2.34 27.47 11.88
CA LEU A 128 -1.67 28.65 11.32
C LEU A 128 -2.61 29.86 11.24
N LYS A 129 -3.88 29.66 10.82
CA LYS A 129 -4.90 30.73 10.84
C LYS A 129 -5.19 31.23 12.26
N LYS A 130 -5.28 30.32 13.23
CA LYS A 130 -5.42 30.71 14.66
C LYS A 130 -4.22 31.50 15.15
N LEU A 131 -3.00 31.11 14.78
CA LEU A 131 -1.78 31.83 15.15
C LEU A 131 -1.73 33.22 14.51
N ALA A 132 -2.09 33.36 13.23
CA ALA A 132 -2.15 34.66 12.56
C ALA A 132 -3.20 35.59 13.21
N ASN A 133 -4.32 35.04 13.67
CA ASN A 133 -5.38 35.80 14.35
C ASN A 133 -5.05 36.13 15.81
N LYS A 134 -4.04 35.48 16.42
CA LYS A 134 -3.54 35.90 17.72
C LYS A 134 -2.73 37.18 17.50
N GLN A 135 -3.35 38.33 17.79
CA GLN A 135 -2.59 39.57 17.93
C GLN A 135 -1.46 39.33 18.96
N PRO A 136 -0.24 39.87 18.76
CA PRO A 136 0.73 39.91 19.83
C PRO A 136 0.02 40.53 21.03
N SER A 137 0.11 39.89 22.20
CA SER A 137 -0.44 40.49 23.43
C SER A 137 0.03 41.94 23.43
N ALA A 138 -0.91 42.87 23.62
CA ALA A 138 -0.58 44.28 23.75
C ALA A 138 0.68 44.41 24.61
N LYS A 139 1.54 45.40 24.34
CA LYS A 139 2.66 45.76 25.21
C LYS A 139 2.11 46.30 26.54
N ALA A 140 1.42 45.43 27.28
CA ALA A 140 0.75 45.65 28.52
C ALA A 140 1.49 44.78 29.53
N THR A 141 1.76 45.35 30.69
CA THR A 141 2.42 44.59 31.75
C THR A 141 1.48 43.48 32.22
N VAL A 142 2.04 42.37 32.70
CA VAL A 142 1.31 41.17 33.15
C VAL A 142 0.12 41.52 34.08
N PHE A 143 0.22 42.63 34.80
CA PHE A 143 -0.80 43.14 35.72
C PHE A 143 -2.09 43.61 35.02
N GLU A 144 -2.01 44.28 33.87
CA GLU A 144 -3.18 44.79 33.14
C GLU A 144 -4.00 43.64 32.54
N VAL A 145 -3.33 42.61 32.00
CA VAL A 145 -3.99 41.41 31.45
C VAL A 145 -4.74 40.63 32.53
N LEU A 146 -4.24 40.61 33.78
CA LEU A 146 -4.89 39.93 34.90
C LEU A 146 -6.15 40.66 35.39
N LEU A 147 -6.18 42.00 35.28
CA LEU A 147 -7.36 42.80 35.63
C LEU A 147 -8.50 42.58 34.62
N GLU A 148 -8.21 42.50 33.33
CA GLU A 148 -9.21 42.21 32.28
C GLU A 148 -9.75 40.78 32.36
N ARG A 149 -8.92 39.81 32.76
CA ARG A 149 -9.33 38.40 32.82
C ARG A 149 -10.38 38.10 33.90
N LYS A 150 -10.50 38.95 34.94
CA LYS A 150 -11.54 38.81 35.97
C LYS A 150 -12.94 39.18 35.47
N THR A 151 -13.07 39.96 34.40
CA THR A 151 -14.38 40.45 33.93
C THR A 151 -15.04 39.53 32.89
N ALA A 152 -14.29 38.60 32.29
CA ALA A 152 -14.78 37.72 31.22
C ALA A 152 -14.69 36.23 31.60
N SER A 153 -15.45 35.80 32.60
CA SER A 153 -15.71 34.36 32.80
C SER A 153 -16.93 33.93 31.97
N LYS A 154 -16.70 33.33 30.80
CA LYS A 154 -17.70 32.53 30.08
C LYS A 154 -17.17 31.11 29.87
N LYS A 155 -17.97 30.17 30.40
CA LYS A 155 -17.98 28.70 30.36
C LYS A 155 -17.13 28.03 29.25
N ARG A 156 -16.25 27.09 29.64
CA ARG A 156 -15.57 26.13 28.74
C ARG A 156 -16.58 25.17 28.11
N PRO A 157 -16.54 24.89 26.79
CA PRO A 157 -17.23 23.73 26.22
C PRO A 157 -16.40 22.46 26.42
N ALA A 158 -17.12 21.34 26.47
CA ALA A 158 -16.68 20.02 26.90
C ALA A 158 -15.72 19.31 25.92
N GLU A 159 -14.99 18.37 26.50
CA GLU A 159 -14.12 17.37 25.89
C GLU A 159 -14.84 16.63 24.75
N GLU A 160 -14.25 16.55 23.56
CA GLU A 160 -14.77 15.76 22.44
C GLU A 160 -14.37 14.30 22.61
N ASP A 161 -15.35 13.39 22.69
CA ASP A 161 -15.17 11.94 22.82
C ASP A 161 -14.38 11.34 21.64
N GLU A 162 -13.36 10.53 21.97
CA GLU A 162 -12.53 9.79 21.01
C GLU A 162 -13.33 8.68 20.30
N HIS A 163 -13.35 8.72 18.96
CA HIS A 163 -13.94 7.66 18.14
C HIS A 163 -12.95 6.48 17.97
N PRO A 164 -13.34 5.22 18.28
CA PRO A 164 -12.42 4.08 18.46
C PRO A 164 -11.82 3.50 17.16
N ALA A 165 -12.11 4.07 15.98
CA ALA A 165 -11.73 3.48 14.69
C ALA A 165 -10.45 4.04 14.04
N LYS A 166 -9.71 4.95 14.71
CA LYS A 166 -8.48 5.51 14.14
C LYS A 166 -7.26 4.77 14.70
N ARG A 167 -6.74 3.79 13.95
CA ARG A 167 -5.38 3.26 14.16
C ARG A 167 -4.37 4.39 13.90
N ARG A 168 -4.16 5.24 14.89
CA ARG A 168 -3.22 6.35 14.86
C ARG A 168 -1.87 5.88 15.39
N LEU A 169 -0.78 6.32 14.78
CA LEU A 169 0.53 6.26 15.39
C LEU A 169 0.50 7.19 16.61
N THR A 170 0.27 6.61 17.78
CA THR A 170 0.42 7.29 19.08
C THR A 170 1.90 7.33 19.45
N THR A 171 2.27 8.23 20.35
CA THR A 171 3.62 8.27 20.93
C THR A 171 4.01 6.92 21.54
N ALA A 172 3.06 6.20 22.12
CA ALA A 172 3.25 4.83 22.60
C ALA A 172 3.59 3.85 21.46
N ASN A 173 2.86 3.88 20.34
CA ASN A 173 3.14 3.01 19.19
C ASN A 173 4.52 3.31 18.56
N LEU A 174 4.92 4.58 18.53
CA LEU A 174 6.24 4.99 18.04
C LEU A 174 7.38 4.53 18.97
N GLN A 175 7.18 4.57 20.28
CA GLN A 175 8.14 4.05 21.25
C GLN A 175 8.28 2.52 21.15
N VAL A 176 7.18 1.80 20.94
CA VAL A 176 7.20 0.35 20.70
C VAL A 176 7.95 0.02 19.41
N LEU A 177 7.69 0.73 18.32
CA LEU A 177 8.42 0.56 17.05
C LEU A 177 9.92 0.86 17.18
N ALA A 178 10.27 1.88 17.96
CA ALA A 178 11.67 2.25 18.24
C ALA A 178 12.38 1.22 19.12
N ALA A 179 11.65 0.53 20.01
CA ALA A 179 12.21 -0.54 20.84
C ALA A 179 12.42 -1.84 20.04
N THR A 180 11.50 -2.19 19.13
CA THR A 180 11.68 -3.38 18.28
C THR A 180 12.81 -3.22 17.27
N SER A 181 13.06 -2.01 16.74
CA SER A 181 14.18 -1.79 15.83
C SER A 181 15.56 -1.86 16.50
N GLN A 182 15.63 -1.71 17.84
CA GLN A 182 16.87 -1.88 18.61
C GLN A 182 17.16 -3.34 18.98
N GLN A 183 16.15 -4.22 18.94
CA GLN A 183 16.31 -5.64 19.25
C GLN A 183 16.74 -6.49 18.04
N GLU A 184 16.56 -6.00 16.81
CA GLU A 184 16.96 -6.69 15.58
C GLU A 184 18.39 -6.35 15.11
N ALA A 185 19.13 -5.54 15.89
CA ALA A 185 20.48 -5.08 15.58
C ALA A 185 21.61 -5.83 16.33
N ILE A 186 21.37 -7.07 16.75
CA ILE A 186 22.36 -7.99 17.33
C ILE A 186 22.44 -9.26 16.49
#